data_AF-A0A2D5YHS6-F1
#
_entry.id   AF-A0A2D5YHS6-F1
#
_cell.length_a   1.000
_cell.length_b   1.000
_cell.length_c   1.000
_cell.angle_alpha   90.00
_cell.angle_beta   90.00
_cell.angle_gamma   90.00
#
_symmetry.space_group_name_H-M   'P 1'
#
loop_
_entity.id
_entity.type
_entity.pdbx_description
1 polymer ?
#
loop_
_entity_poly.entity_id
_entity_poly.type
_entity_poly.pdbx_seq_one_letter_code
_entity_poly.pdbx_strand_id
1 'polypeptide(L)'
;MAEDSSISAKRLLDFSVALGALTLVATYLISTTGGRVAPFIPIISEMPFAGPESSFYGPGLAISIFSFILLAQVFHRIFTPLARELGGNYESGNDLIRIIATFGGVCGIIAVNFHWIDYPILHGVTAGILFTSFLAWGAFAWRILEKSGRKHKVRRYAIYSGWLFYILMIIFSGLDSQALIVEGQSPFYRLDNPPSVDDSRSLYLNLTAFCEWSMVFSFYVGALTFRQELEGVRL
;
A
#
# COMPACT_ATOMS: atom_id res chain seq x y z
N MET A 1 -11.96 -24.39 31.83
CA MET A 1 -11.10 -23.32 31.29
C MET A 1 -11.77 -22.84 30.02
N ALA A 2 -12.27 -21.61 29.98
CA ALA A 2 -12.76 -21.03 28.72
C ALA A 2 -11.55 -20.82 27.81
N GLU A 3 -11.60 -21.32 26.57
CA GLU A 3 -10.60 -20.96 25.57
C GLU A 3 -10.61 -19.44 25.39
N ASP A 4 -9.45 -18.82 25.58
CA ASP A 4 -9.24 -17.41 25.26
C ASP A 4 -9.38 -17.25 23.74
N SER A 5 -10.55 -16.80 23.29
CA SER A 5 -10.91 -16.61 21.90
C SER A 5 -10.29 -15.34 21.28
N SER A 6 -9.37 -14.66 21.97
CA SER A 6 -8.78 -13.40 21.50
C SER A 6 -7.74 -13.62 20.39
N ILE A 7 -7.90 -12.85 19.31
CA ILE A 7 -7.01 -12.90 18.15
C ILE A 7 -5.65 -12.27 18.52
N SER A 8 -4.56 -12.98 18.22
CA SER A 8 -3.21 -12.43 18.37
C SER A 8 -2.94 -11.37 17.31
N ALA A 9 -2.56 -10.16 17.74
CA ALA A 9 -2.24 -9.06 16.81
C ALA A 9 -1.08 -9.41 15.88
N LYS A 10 -0.07 -10.11 16.41
CA LYS A 10 1.05 -10.61 15.61
C LYS A 10 0.59 -11.57 14.51
N ARG A 11 -0.30 -12.52 14.83
CA ARG A 11 -0.84 -13.46 13.83
C ARG A 11 -1.68 -12.74 12.78
N LEU A 12 -2.45 -11.72 13.18
CA LEU A 12 -3.21 -10.88 12.26
C LEU A 12 -2.28 -10.12 11.30
N LEU A 13 -1.15 -9.58 11.79
CA LEU A 13 -0.13 -8.96 10.95
C LEU A 13 0.48 -9.96 9.98
N ASP A 14 0.94 -11.12 10.48
CA ASP A 14 1.54 -12.17 9.65
C ASP A 14 0.55 -12.64 8.55
N PHE A 15 -0.72 -12.82 8.90
CA PHE A 15 -1.81 -13.19 7.97
C PHE A 15 -2.06 -12.09 6.93
N SER A 16 -2.21 -10.84 7.37
CA SER A 16 -2.48 -9.70 6.49
C SER A 16 -1.37 -9.52 5.45
N VAL A 17 -0.10 -9.52 5.88
CA VAL A 17 1.04 -9.41 4.97
C VAL A 17 1.10 -10.58 3.99
N ALA A 18 0.94 -11.81 4.48
CA ALA A 18 0.98 -13.00 3.63
C ALA A 18 -0.15 -12.99 2.60
N LEU A 19 -1.39 -12.71 3.02
CA LEU A 19 -2.55 -12.64 2.14
C LEU A 19 -2.37 -11.56 1.07
N GLY A 20 -1.95 -10.36 1.46
CA GLY A 20 -1.73 -9.25 0.52
C GLY A 20 -0.67 -9.57 -0.52
N ALA A 21 0.50 -10.07 -0.09
CA ALA A 21 1.58 -10.43 -0.99
C ALA A 21 1.20 -11.58 -1.94
N LEU A 22 0.56 -12.64 -1.42
CA LEU A 22 0.09 -13.77 -2.23
C LEU A 22 -0.98 -13.35 -3.23
N THR A 23 -1.89 -12.45 -2.83
CA THR A 23 -2.91 -11.91 -3.74
C THR A 23 -2.25 -11.21 -4.92
N LEU A 24 -1.31 -10.29 -4.67
CA LEU A 24 -0.60 -9.58 -5.74
C LEU A 24 0.17 -10.52 -6.67
N VAL A 25 0.90 -11.50 -6.11
CA VAL A 25 1.65 -12.47 -6.92
C VAL A 25 0.71 -13.33 -7.76
N ALA A 26 -0.38 -13.84 -7.18
CA ALA A 26 -1.36 -14.63 -7.90
C ALA A 26 -2.04 -13.83 -9.01
N THR A 27 -2.40 -12.57 -8.74
CA THR A 27 -3.03 -11.68 -9.74
C THR A 27 -2.05 -11.45 -10.87
N TYR A 28 -0.80 -11.09 -10.57
CA TYR A 28 0.24 -10.89 -11.57
C TYR A 28 0.44 -12.13 -12.45
N LEU A 29 0.58 -13.32 -11.86
CA LEU A 29 0.79 -14.56 -12.63
C LEU A 29 -0.41 -14.87 -13.52
N ILE A 30 -1.63 -14.76 -13.00
CA ILE A 30 -2.85 -15.08 -13.77
C ILE A 30 -3.07 -14.07 -14.90
N SER A 31 -2.86 -12.78 -14.65
CA SER A 31 -3.05 -11.73 -15.65
C SER A 31 -2.00 -11.79 -16.76
N THR A 32 -0.73 -12.03 -16.42
CA THR A 32 0.37 -12.13 -17.40
C THR A 32 0.31 -13.42 -18.22
N THR A 33 0.12 -14.58 -17.58
CA THR A 33 0.01 -15.87 -18.31
C THR A 33 -1.26 -15.97 -19.13
N GLY A 34 -2.31 -15.24 -18.74
CA GLY A 34 -3.53 -15.09 -19.51
C GLY A 34 -3.45 -14.11 -20.68
N GLY A 35 -2.30 -13.42 -20.87
CA GLY A 35 -2.10 -12.43 -21.92
C GLY A 35 -2.98 -11.18 -21.78
N ARG A 36 -3.42 -10.86 -20.56
CA ARG A 36 -4.35 -9.75 -20.30
C ARG A 36 -3.65 -8.44 -19.96
N VAL A 37 -2.48 -8.52 -19.32
CA VAL A 37 -1.60 -7.37 -19.06
C VAL A 37 -0.25 -7.55 -19.75
N ALA A 38 0.50 -6.45 -19.84
CA ALA A 38 1.88 -6.47 -20.28
C ALA A 38 2.71 -7.48 -19.46
N PRO A 39 3.53 -8.33 -20.11
CA PRO A 39 4.27 -9.39 -19.43
C PRO A 39 5.47 -8.87 -18.61
N PHE A 40 5.95 -7.66 -18.89
CA PHE A 40 7.06 -7.04 -18.17
C PHE A 40 6.54 -5.96 -17.23
N ILE A 41 6.39 -6.30 -15.94
CA ILE A 41 6.01 -5.43 -14.81
C ILE A 41 4.85 -4.48 -15.17
N PRO A 42 3.59 -4.97 -15.20
CA PRO A 42 2.43 -4.10 -15.35
C PRO A 42 2.28 -3.22 -14.11
N ILE A 43 1.60 -2.08 -14.25
CA ILE A 43 1.14 -1.31 -13.09
C ILE A 43 0.15 -2.20 -12.33
N ILE A 44 0.20 -2.23 -11.00
CA ILE A 44 -0.67 -3.06 -10.17
C ILE A 44 -2.14 -2.74 -10.46
N SER A 45 -2.47 -1.47 -10.66
CA SER A 45 -3.81 -1.02 -11.01
C SER A 45 -4.25 -1.36 -12.45
N GLU A 46 -3.35 -1.79 -13.34
CA GLU A 46 -3.68 -2.38 -14.65
C GLU A 46 -4.17 -3.83 -14.52
N MET A 47 -3.93 -4.49 -13.38
CA MET A 47 -4.22 -5.90 -13.21
C MET A 47 -5.71 -6.32 -13.06
N PRO A 48 -6.76 -5.47 -13.08
CA PRO A 48 -8.14 -5.94 -13.04
C PRO A 48 -8.86 -5.89 -14.39
N PHE A 49 -8.85 -7.02 -15.10
CA PHE A 49 -9.84 -7.31 -16.16
C PHE A 49 -11.05 -7.97 -15.51
N ALA A 50 -12.20 -7.99 -16.20
CA ALA A 50 -13.39 -8.76 -15.80
C ALA A 50 -13.17 -10.31 -15.79
N GLY A 51 -11.92 -10.77 -15.70
CA GLY A 51 -11.49 -12.17 -15.66
C GLY A 51 -11.32 -12.73 -14.24
N PRO A 52 -10.82 -13.97 -14.13
CA PRO A 52 -10.72 -14.71 -12.86
C PRO A 52 -9.85 -14.01 -11.79
N GLU A 53 -8.88 -13.19 -12.20
CA GLU A 53 -8.03 -12.38 -11.32
C GLU A 53 -8.80 -11.38 -10.46
N SER A 54 -9.87 -10.79 -10.99
CA SER A 54 -10.70 -9.83 -10.27
C SER A 54 -11.38 -10.46 -9.04
N SER A 55 -11.71 -11.75 -9.13
CA SER A 55 -12.44 -12.49 -8.10
C SER A 55 -11.63 -12.73 -6.82
N PHE A 56 -10.31 -12.57 -6.86
CA PHE A 56 -9.46 -12.69 -5.67
C PHE A 56 -8.62 -11.43 -5.40
N TYR A 57 -8.31 -10.61 -6.41
CA TYR A 57 -7.59 -9.34 -6.21
C TYR A 57 -8.30 -8.42 -5.22
N GLY A 58 -9.55 -8.05 -5.53
CA GLY A 58 -10.35 -7.16 -4.69
C GLY A 58 -10.58 -7.72 -3.28
N PRO A 59 -11.14 -8.94 -3.14
CA PRO A 59 -11.36 -9.54 -1.82
C PRO A 59 -10.08 -9.77 -1.01
N GLY A 60 -9.03 -10.31 -1.63
CA GLY A 60 -7.77 -10.64 -0.95
C GLY A 60 -7.07 -9.39 -0.40
N LEU A 61 -6.95 -8.34 -1.22
CA LEU A 61 -6.39 -7.07 -0.77
C LEU A 61 -7.31 -6.35 0.20
N ALA A 62 -8.63 -6.38 0.01
CA ALA A 62 -9.57 -5.76 0.95
C ALA A 62 -9.47 -6.38 2.35
N ILE A 63 -9.39 -7.72 2.45
CA ILE A 63 -9.21 -8.41 3.74
C ILE A 63 -7.84 -8.08 4.34
N SER A 64 -6.78 -8.05 3.54
CA SER A 64 -5.44 -7.64 3.97
C SER A 64 -5.46 -6.22 4.54
N ILE A 65 -6.03 -5.26 3.82
CA ILE A 65 -6.09 -3.84 4.22
C ILE A 65 -7.00 -3.67 5.45
N PHE A 66 -8.14 -4.35 5.50
CA PHE A 66 -9.03 -4.33 6.65
C PHE A 66 -8.32 -4.84 7.92
N SER A 67 -7.52 -5.89 7.79
CA SER A 67 -6.68 -6.38 8.88
C SER A 67 -5.69 -5.31 9.36
N PHE A 68 -5.12 -4.52 8.45
CA PHE A 68 -4.27 -3.37 8.81
C PHE A 68 -5.04 -2.24 9.50
N ILE A 69 -6.31 -1.99 9.14
CA ILE A 69 -7.15 -1.00 9.85
C ILE A 69 -7.30 -1.39 11.32
N LEU A 70 -7.52 -2.68 11.60
CA LEU A 70 -7.58 -3.20 12.97
C LEU A 70 -6.22 -3.04 13.67
N LEU A 71 -5.13 -3.40 12.98
CA LEU A 71 -3.77 -3.26 13.51
C LEU A 71 -3.41 -1.80 13.80
N ALA A 72 -3.89 -0.83 13.01
CA ALA A 72 -3.67 0.59 13.28
C ALA A 72 -4.24 1.01 14.65
N GLN A 73 -5.36 0.43 15.07
CA GLN A 73 -5.93 0.65 16.42
C GLN A 73 -5.06 -0.02 17.50
N VAL A 74 -4.55 -1.22 17.22
CA VAL A 74 -3.63 -1.92 18.14
C VAL A 74 -2.34 -1.12 18.32
N PHE A 75 -1.74 -0.64 17.23
CA PHE A 75 -0.53 0.16 17.27
C PHE A 75 -0.75 1.49 17.97
N HIS A 76 -1.90 2.14 17.79
CA HIS A 76 -2.25 3.34 18.56
C HIS A 76 -2.14 3.08 20.06
N ARG A 77 -2.74 1.99 20.57
CA ARG A 77 -2.65 1.59 21.99
C ARG A 77 -1.21 1.34 22.44
N ILE A 78 -0.40 0.66 21.62
CA ILE A 78 1.01 0.37 21.91
C ILE A 78 1.84 1.66 21.95
N PHE A 79 1.57 2.58 21.04
CA PHE A 79 2.32 3.83 20.91
C PHE A 79 1.90 4.89 21.91
N THR A 80 0.69 4.83 22.49
CA THR A 80 0.22 5.80 23.51
C THR A 80 1.20 5.98 24.69
N PRO A 81 1.65 4.94 25.41
CA PRO A 81 2.60 5.13 26.50
C PRO A 81 3.94 5.70 26.02
N LEU A 82 4.42 5.28 24.83
CA LEU A 82 5.66 5.80 24.25
C LEU A 82 5.52 7.28 23.87
N ALA A 83 4.40 7.67 23.29
CA ALA A 83 4.10 9.04 22.90
C ALA A 83 4.01 9.96 24.12
N ARG A 84 3.41 9.48 25.22
CA ARG A 84 3.36 10.18 26.52
C ARG A 84 4.74 10.43 27.09
N GLU A 85 5.59 9.40 27.10
CA GLU A 85 6.96 9.50 27.61
C GLU A 85 7.80 10.50 26.78
N LEU A 86 7.63 10.51 25.47
CA LEU A 86 8.32 11.46 24.58
C LEU A 86 7.81 12.91 24.73
N GLY A 87 6.59 13.09 25.25
CA GLY A 87 5.98 14.40 25.50
C GLY A 87 5.71 15.24 24.24
N GLY A 88 5.34 16.50 24.44
CA GLY A 88 5.04 17.43 23.34
C GLY A 88 3.90 16.95 22.44
N ASN A 89 4.09 17.06 21.12
CA ASN A 89 3.02 16.77 20.14
C ASN A 89 2.92 15.28 19.75
N TYR A 90 3.66 14.36 20.39
CA TYR A 90 3.63 12.94 20.01
C TYR A 90 2.30 12.26 20.34
N GLU A 91 1.61 12.66 21.42
CA GLU A 91 0.29 12.12 21.75
C GLU A 91 -0.75 12.47 20.69
N SER A 92 -0.91 13.77 20.38
CA SER A 92 -1.81 14.23 19.32
C SER A 92 -1.41 13.69 17.95
N GLY A 93 -0.11 13.53 17.70
CA GLY A 93 0.41 12.88 16.50
C GLY A 93 -0.03 11.41 16.40
N ASN A 94 -0.03 10.67 17.51
CA ASN A 94 -0.46 9.27 17.55
C ASN A 94 -1.96 9.15 17.27
N ASP A 95 -2.78 10.06 17.80
CA ASP A 95 -4.22 10.12 17.50
C ASP A 95 -4.47 10.42 16.01
N LEU A 96 -3.80 11.45 15.49
CA LEU A 96 -3.92 11.88 14.10
C LEU A 96 -3.50 10.76 13.14
N ILE A 97 -2.37 10.11 13.39
CA ILE A 97 -1.84 9.12 12.47
C ILE A 97 -2.71 7.85 12.42
N ARG A 98 -3.34 7.48 13.54
CA ARG A 98 -4.34 6.40 13.57
C ARG A 98 -5.53 6.73 12.68
N ILE A 99 -6.04 7.96 12.77
CA ILE A 99 -7.17 8.43 11.95
C ILE A 99 -6.78 8.40 10.47
N ILE A 100 -5.61 8.95 10.12
CA ILE A 100 -5.07 8.93 8.76
C ILE A 100 -4.93 7.50 8.24
N ALA A 101 -4.34 6.59 9.01
CA ALA A 101 -4.18 5.19 8.60
C ALA A 101 -5.53 4.47 8.43
N THR A 102 -6.51 4.76 9.30
CA THR A 102 -7.86 4.20 9.20
C THR A 102 -8.57 4.68 7.94
N PHE A 103 -8.56 5.99 7.70
CA PHE A 103 -9.16 6.60 6.51
C PHE A 103 -8.46 6.11 5.23
N GLY A 104 -7.13 6.09 5.23
CA GLY A 104 -6.33 5.52 4.13
C GLY A 104 -6.64 4.05 3.86
N GLY A 105 -6.87 3.25 4.90
CA GLY A 105 -7.29 1.85 4.73
C GLY A 105 -8.67 1.72 4.08
N VAL A 106 -9.64 2.55 4.47
CA VAL A 106 -10.97 2.59 3.81
C VAL A 106 -10.82 2.98 2.34
N CYS A 107 -10.03 4.02 2.04
CA CYS A 107 -9.71 4.38 0.65
C CYS A 107 -9.03 3.22 -0.08
N GLY A 108 -8.15 2.45 0.56
CA GLY A 108 -7.54 1.27 -0.04
C GLY A 108 -8.54 0.19 -0.41
N ILE A 109 -9.53 -0.08 0.46
CA ILE A 109 -10.61 -1.01 0.15
C ILE A 109 -11.42 -0.52 -1.06
N ILE A 110 -11.68 0.79 -1.17
CA ILE A 110 -12.33 1.37 -2.35
C ILE A 110 -11.45 1.16 -3.60
N ALA A 111 -10.18 1.55 -3.56
CA ALA A 111 -9.27 1.47 -4.69
C ALA A 111 -9.17 0.05 -5.27
N VAL A 112 -9.12 -0.98 -4.43
CA VAL A 112 -8.98 -2.37 -4.90
C VAL A 112 -10.28 -3.01 -5.38
N ASN A 113 -11.43 -2.37 -5.16
CA ASN A 113 -12.75 -2.85 -5.64
C ASN A 113 -13.32 -1.97 -6.77
N PHE A 114 -12.86 -0.72 -6.90
CA PHE A 114 -13.20 0.20 -7.99
C PHE A 114 -11.97 0.34 -8.88
N HIS A 115 -11.92 -0.51 -9.90
CA HIS A 115 -10.78 -0.70 -10.78
C HIS A 115 -10.49 0.53 -11.65
N TRP A 116 -9.22 0.73 -12.02
CA TRP A 116 -8.79 1.87 -12.84
C TRP A 116 -9.53 1.91 -14.19
N ILE A 117 -9.68 0.76 -14.85
CA ILE A 117 -10.34 0.66 -16.17
C ILE A 117 -11.75 1.27 -16.17
N ASP A 118 -12.54 1.00 -15.13
CA ASP A 118 -13.94 1.44 -15.06
C ASP A 118 -14.11 2.76 -14.29
N TYR A 119 -13.24 3.02 -13.32
CA TYR A 119 -13.38 4.12 -12.35
C TYR A 119 -12.05 4.86 -12.13
N PRO A 120 -11.45 5.47 -13.16
CA PRO A 120 -10.08 5.96 -13.10
C PRO A 120 -9.83 7.05 -12.07
N ILE A 121 -10.73 8.02 -11.99
CA ILE A 121 -10.62 9.14 -11.05
C ILE A 121 -10.78 8.62 -9.61
N LEU A 122 -11.79 7.79 -9.37
CA LEU A 122 -12.06 7.25 -8.03
C LEU A 122 -10.90 6.36 -7.58
N HIS A 123 -10.42 5.48 -8.45
CA HIS A 123 -9.27 4.62 -8.20
C HIS A 123 -8.01 5.45 -7.88
N GLY A 124 -7.65 6.39 -8.75
CA GLY A 124 -6.45 7.21 -8.59
C GLY A 124 -6.45 8.04 -7.30
N VAL A 125 -7.57 8.69 -6.98
CA VAL A 125 -7.70 9.48 -5.75
C VAL A 125 -7.59 8.60 -4.51
N THR A 126 -8.31 7.48 -4.49
CA THR A 126 -8.34 6.58 -3.31
C THR A 126 -7.02 5.83 -3.11
N ALA A 127 -6.36 5.41 -4.19
CA ALA A 127 -5.01 4.83 -4.14
C ALA A 127 -3.98 5.86 -3.64
N GLY A 128 -4.04 7.10 -4.12
CA GLY A 128 -3.18 8.19 -3.64
C GLY A 128 -3.33 8.44 -2.13
N ILE A 129 -4.57 8.45 -1.63
CA ILE A 129 -4.85 8.59 -0.20
C ILE A 129 -4.33 7.38 0.59
N LEU A 130 -4.58 6.15 0.12
CA LEU A 130 -4.06 4.92 0.74
C LEU A 130 -2.54 4.98 0.94
N PHE A 131 -1.80 5.18 -0.15
CA PHE A 131 -0.34 5.09 -0.11
C PHE A 131 0.28 6.22 0.71
N THR A 132 -0.21 7.45 0.55
CA THR A 132 0.26 8.59 1.35
C THR A 132 -0.01 8.36 2.84
N SER A 133 -1.19 7.84 3.19
CA SER A 133 -1.57 7.57 4.57
C SER A 133 -0.68 6.51 5.23
N PHE A 134 -0.40 5.42 4.51
CA PHE A 134 0.41 4.32 5.04
C PHE A 134 1.90 4.68 5.11
N LEU A 135 2.40 5.48 4.16
CA LEU A 135 3.76 6.05 4.23
C LEU A 135 3.92 7.01 5.41
N ALA A 136 2.94 7.91 5.62
CA ALA A 136 2.93 8.81 6.76
C ALA A 136 2.88 8.03 8.07
N TRP A 137 2.00 7.01 8.15
CA TRP A 137 1.88 6.14 9.31
C TRP A 137 3.18 5.40 9.62
N GLY A 138 3.79 4.78 8.61
CA GLY A 138 5.06 4.07 8.76
C GLY A 138 6.18 5.00 9.24
N ALA A 139 6.28 6.20 8.67
CA ALA A 139 7.27 7.20 9.07
C ALA A 139 7.10 7.65 10.52
N PHE A 140 5.86 7.90 10.96
CA PHE A 140 5.56 8.24 12.34
C PHE A 140 5.86 7.09 13.31
N ALA A 141 5.40 5.89 12.99
CA ALA A 141 5.61 4.69 13.79
C ALA A 141 7.10 4.39 13.98
N TRP A 142 7.90 4.51 12.92
CA TRP A 142 9.36 4.42 13.03
C TRP A 142 9.95 5.50 13.92
N ARG A 143 9.52 6.75 13.77
CA ARG A 143 10.06 7.86 14.56
C ARG A 143 9.77 7.71 16.04
N ILE A 144 8.55 7.30 16.43
CA ILE A 144 8.23 6.98 17.83
C ILE A 144 9.18 5.88 18.34
N LEU A 145 9.24 4.75 17.63
CA LEU A 145 10.03 3.61 18.11
C LEU A 145 11.53 3.92 18.15
N GLU A 146 12.05 4.68 17.19
CA GLU A 146 13.44 5.13 17.19
C GLU A 146 13.76 6.03 18.40
N LYS A 147 12.85 6.96 18.73
CA LYS A 147 13.01 7.87 19.87
C LYS A 147 12.86 7.16 21.20
N SER A 148 12.06 6.09 21.26
CA SER A 148 11.91 5.21 22.42
C SER A 148 12.99 4.12 22.52
N GLY A 149 14.10 4.22 21.78
CA GLY A 149 15.23 3.29 21.86
C GLY A 149 15.05 1.96 21.11
N ARG A 150 13.93 1.75 20.41
CA ARG A 150 13.57 0.52 19.67
C ARG A 150 13.88 0.65 18.18
N LYS A 151 15.14 0.98 17.87
CA LYS A 151 15.60 1.21 16.49
C LYS A 151 15.65 -0.09 15.68
N HIS A 152 15.25 -0.03 14.42
CA HIS A 152 15.32 -1.17 13.50
C HIS A 152 15.81 -0.72 12.10
N LYS A 153 16.99 -1.21 11.67
CA LYS A 153 17.64 -0.76 10.42
C LYS A 153 16.78 -1.05 9.19
N VAL A 154 16.20 -2.24 9.09
CA VAL A 154 15.33 -2.62 7.95
C VAL A 154 14.09 -1.75 7.88
N ARG A 155 13.51 -1.36 9.02
CA ARG A 155 12.31 -0.50 9.08
C ARG A 155 12.61 0.87 8.49
N ARG A 156 13.76 1.43 8.90
CA ARG A 156 14.26 2.70 8.37
C ARG A 156 14.42 2.63 6.85
N TYR A 157 15.10 1.62 6.32
CA TYR A 157 15.28 1.48 4.87
C TYR A 157 13.96 1.29 4.13
N ALA A 158 13.07 0.45 4.64
CA ALA A 158 11.74 0.24 4.05
C ALA A 158 10.96 1.55 3.92
N ILE A 159 10.98 2.42 4.95
CA ILE A 159 10.29 3.72 4.91
C ILE A 159 10.91 4.67 3.90
N TYR A 160 12.24 4.78 3.88
CA TYR A 160 12.92 5.64 2.89
C TYR A 160 12.69 5.14 1.47
N SER A 161 12.77 3.84 1.24
CA SER A 161 12.47 3.22 -0.05
C SER A 161 11.02 3.47 -0.45
N GLY A 162 10.06 3.30 0.45
CA GLY A 162 8.65 3.56 0.16
C GLY A 162 8.40 5.00 -0.30
N TRP A 163 8.93 5.99 0.43
CA TRP A 163 8.81 7.39 0.02
C TRP A 163 9.53 7.69 -1.29
N LEU A 164 10.75 7.17 -1.46
CA LEU A 164 11.53 7.35 -2.69
C LEU A 164 10.75 6.82 -3.89
N PHE A 165 10.29 5.58 -3.84
CA PHE A 165 9.57 4.97 -4.94
C PHE A 165 8.21 5.63 -5.19
N TYR A 166 7.53 6.11 -4.16
CA TYR A 166 6.29 6.88 -4.35
C TYR A 166 6.53 8.20 -5.10
N ILE A 167 7.58 8.94 -4.74
CA ILE A 167 7.96 10.19 -5.43
C ILE A 167 8.40 9.90 -6.86
N LEU A 168 9.23 8.88 -7.08
CA LEU A 168 9.67 8.48 -8.41
C LEU A 168 8.50 8.04 -9.29
N MET A 169 7.52 7.32 -8.74
CA MET A 169 6.30 6.93 -9.44
C MET A 169 5.54 8.15 -9.96
N ILE A 170 5.38 9.19 -9.13
CA ILE A 170 4.74 10.45 -9.54
C ILE A 170 5.54 11.15 -10.64
N ILE A 171 6.87 11.21 -10.52
CA ILE A 171 7.75 11.83 -11.51
C ILE A 171 7.66 11.09 -12.85
N PHE A 172 7.81 9.76 -12.86
CA PHE A 172 7.77 8.97 -14.08
C PHE A 172 6.39 8.96 -14.71
N SER A 173 5.31 8.97 -13.92
CA SER A 173 3.95 9.16 -14.44
C SER A 173 3.80 10.52 -15.13
N GLY A 174 4.38 11.59 -14.55
CA GLY A 174 4.38 12.91 -15.18
C GLY A 174 5.19 12.97 -16.47
N LEU A 175 6.33 12.27 -16.54
CA LEU A 175 7.14 12.17 -17.74
C LEU A 175 6.45 11.36 -18.86
N ASP A 176 5.71 10.30 -18.51
CA ASP A 176 4.84 9.59 -19.46
C ASP A 176 3.76 10.53 -20.03
N SER A 177 3.07 11.28 -19.16
CA SER A 177 2.11 12.30 -19.60
C SER A 177 2.74 13.35 -20.52
N GLN A 178 3.97 13.80 -20.25
CA GLN A 178 4.66 14.75 -21.12
C GLN A 178 4.99 14.17 -22.49
N ALA A 179 5.43 12.91 -22.56
CA ALA A 179 5.69 12.24 -23.82
C ALA A 179 4.41 12.13 -24.67
N LEU A 180 3.29 11.79 -24.04
CA LEU A 180 1.98 11.71 -24.69
C LEU A 180 1.48 13.07 -25.20
N ILE A 181 1.73 14.16 -24.45
CA ILE A 181 1.42 15.52 -24.91
C ILE A 181 2.20 15.88 -26.18
N VAL A 182 3.48 15.50 -26.26
CA VAL A 182 4.31 15.72 -27.46
C VAL A 182 3.77 14.95 -28.66
N GLU A 183 3.15 13.79 -28.42
CA GLU A 183 2.45 12.98 -29.43
C GLU A 183 1.04 13.49 -29.75
N GLY A 184 0.62 14.62 -29.18
CA GLY A 184 -0.66 15.28 -29.45
C GLY A 184 -1.82 14.83 -28.56
N GLN A 185 -1.56 14.08 -27.49
CA GLN A 185 -2.59 13.64 -26.55
C GLN A 185 -2.86 14.67 -25.44
N SER A 186 -3.96 14.48 -24.72
CA SER A 186 -4.30 15.35 -23.58
C SER A 186 -3.41 15.10 -22.36
N PRO A 187 -3.24 16.08 -21.44
CA PRO A 187 -2.43 15.90 -20.23
C PRO A 187 -2.88 14.75 -19.32
N PHE A 188 -4.16 14.43 -19.36
CA PHE A 188 -4.79 13.38 -18.57
C PHE A 188 -5.12 12.14 -19.40
N TYR A 189 -4.48 11.96 -20.56
CA TYR A 189 -4.78 10.87 -21.48
C TYR A 189 -4.83 9.51 -20.80
N ARG A 190 -3.87 9.20 -19.91
CA ARG A 190 -3.81 7.93 -19.17
C ARG A 190 -4.93 7.74 -18.14
N LEU A 191 -5.54 8.81 -17.64
CA LEU A 191 -6.71 8.69 -16.77
C LEU A 191 -7.89 8.16 -17.56
N ASP A 192 -8.10 8.67 -18.77
CA ASP A 192 -9.22 8.26 -19.62
C ASP A 192 -8.89 7.01 -20.47
N ASN A 193 -7.60 6.71 -20.64
CA ASN A 193 -7.08 5.60 -21.46
C ASN A 193 -6.00 4.83 -20.67
N PRO A 194 -6.40 4.00 -19.69
CA PRO A 194 -5.48 3.15 -18.96
C PRO A 194 -4.70 2.24 -19.94
N PRO A 195 -3.41 1.96 -19.68
CA PRO A 195 -2.60 1.18 -20.60
C PRO A 195 -3.16 -0.23 -20.82
N SER A 196 -3.26 -0.63 -22.08
CA SER A 196 -3.65 -1.99 -22.49
C SER A 196 -2.44 -2.90 -22.72
N VAL A 197 -2.66 -4.21 -22.84
CA VAL A 197 -1.60 -5.18 -23.20
C VAL A 197 -1.04 -4.96 -24.61
N ASP A 198 -1.83 -4.39 -25.50
CA ASP A 198 -1.46 -4.14 -26.90
C ASP A 198 -0.74 -2.79 -27.07
N ASP A 199 -0.71 -1.95 -26.03
CA ASP A 199 -0.09 -0.64 -26.08
C ASP A 199 1.44 -0.74 -26.04
N SER A 200 2.11 0.04 -26.90
CA SER A 200 3.55 0.27 -26.76
C SER A 200 3.82 1.01 -25.45
N ARG A 201 4.56 0.38 -24.53
CA ARG A 201 4.91 0.99 -23.23
C ARG A 201 6.16 1.85 -23.35
N SER A 202 6.04 3.11 -22.92
CA SER A 202 7.18 4.00 -22.79
C SER A 202 8.12 3.49 -21.69
N LEU A 203 9.39 3.92 -21.73
CA LEU A 203 10.32 3.68 -20.63
C LEU A 203 9.78 4.24 -19.30
N TYR A 204 9.15 5.42 -19.34
CA TYR A 204 8.60 6.07 -18.15
C TYR A 204 7.45 5.28 -17.55
N LEU A 205 6.56 4.72 -18.37
CA LEU A 205 5.46 3.88 -17.90
C LEU A 205 5.97 2.61 -17.20
N ASN A 206 7.01 1.98 -17.76
CA ASN A 206 7.67 0.82 -17.13
C ASN A 206 8.35 1.19 -15.80
N LEU A 207 8.97 2.36 -15.72
CA LEU A 207 9.56 2.86 -14.48
C LEU A 207 8.51 3.21 -13.43
N THR A 208 7.36 3.76 -13.83
CA THR A 208 6.19 3.98 -12.95
C THR A 208 5.73 2.67 -12.34
N ALA A 209 5.53 1.63 -13.16
CA ALA A 209 5.14 0.31 -12.68
C ALA A 209 6.16 -0.27 -11.70
N PHE A 210 7.45 -0.25 -12.06
CA PHE A 210 8.52 -0.70 -11.16
C PHE A 210 8.52 0.04 -9.81
N CYS A 211 8.31 1.35 -9.82
CA CYS A 211 8.24 2.15 -8.61
C CYS A 211 7.02 1.78 -7.75
N GLU A 212 5.86 1.55 -8.36
CA GLU A 212 4.67 1.13 -7.63
C GLU A 212 4.89 -0.21 -6.92
N TRP A 213 5.39 -1.23 -7.63
CA TRP A 213 5.72 -2.53 -7.04
C TRP A 213 6.76 -2.41 -5.92
N SER A 214 7.80 -1.60 -6.13
CA SER A 214 8.86 -1.39 -5.15
C SER A 214 8.35 -0.67 -3.89
N MET A 215 7.46 0.30 -4.05
CA MET A 215 6.76 0.96 -2.96
C MET A 215 5.90 -0.04 -2.19
N VAL A 216 5.07 -0.82 -2.86
CA VAL A 216 4.19 -1.82 -2.21
C VAL A 216 5.00 -2.88 -1.46
N PHE A 217 6.08 -3.38 -2.07
CA PHE A 217 6.99 -4.32 -1.40
C PHE A 217 7.62 -3.71 -0.14
N SER A 218 7.99 -2.43 -0.18
CA SER A 218 8.52 -1.72 0.98
C SER A 218 7.52 -1.67 2.15
N PHE A 219 6.22 -1.59 1.89
CA PHE A 219 5.20 -1.65 2.93
C PHE A 219 5.19 -3.01 3.63
N TYR A 220 5.21 -4.11 2.88
CA TYR A 220 5.20 -5.45 3.47
C TYR A 220 6.48 -5.73 4.27
N VAL A 221 7.65 -5.37 3.72
CA VAL A 221 8.93 -5.49 4.44
C VAL A 221 8.91 -4.65 5.71
N GLY A 222 8.46 -3.39 5.62
CA GLY A 222 8.34 -2.48 6.76
C GLY A 222 7.38 -3.00 7.82
N ALA A 223 6.22 -3.50 7.42
CA ALA A 223 5.19 -4.04 8.29
C ALA A 223 5.72 -5.22 9.13
N LEU A 224 6.45 -6.14 8.51
CA LEU A 224 7.04 -7.30 9.20
C LEU A 224 8.04 -6.91 10.30
N THR A 225 8.66 -5.71 10.22
CA THR A 225 9.55 -5.22 11.28
C THR A 225 8.81 -4.83 12.57
N PHE A 226 7.49 -4.70 12.56
CA PHE A 226 6.68 -4.42 13.75
C PHE A 226 6.23 -5.68 14.49
N ARG A 227 6.53 -6.86 13.95
CA ARG A 227 6.14 -8.16 14.51
C ARG A 227 6.53 -8.32 15.99
N GLN A 228 7.71 -7.83 16.38
CA GLN A 228 8.18 -7.85 17.77
C GLN A 228 7.33 -6.97 18.70
N GLU A 229 6.84 -5.82 18.22
CA GLU A 229 5.99 -4.92 19.03
C GLU A 229 4.61 -5.53 19.32
N LEU A 230 4.22 -6.57 18.57
CA LEU A 230 2.94 -7.26 18.69
C LEU A 230 3.04 -8.58 19.49
N GLU A 231 4.21 -8.94 20.01
CA GLU A 231 4.38 -10.15 20.81
C GLU A 231 3.57 -10.07 22.11
N GLY A 232 2.75 -11.09 22.38
CA GLY A 232 1.84 -11.10 23.53
C GLY A 232 0.63 -10.16 23.43
N VAL A 233 0.51 -9.35 22.37
CA VAL A 233 -0.60 -8.41 22.20
C VAL A 233 -1.83 -9.09 21.60
N ARG A 234 -2.99 -8.81 22.19
CA ARG A 234 -4.31 -9.27 21.77
C ARG A 234 -5.13 -8.13 21.18
N LEU A 235 -6.02 -8.46 20.24
CA LEU A 235 -7.01 -7.50 19.72
C LEU A 235 -8.03 -7.15 20.81
#